data_AF-X0U4V5-F1
#
_entry.id   AF-X0U4V5-F1
#
_cell.length_a   1.000
_cell.length_b   1.000
_cell.length_c   1.000
_cell.angle_alpha   90.00
_cell.angle_beta   90.00
_cell.angle_gamma   90.00
#
_symmetry.space_group_name_H-M   'P 1'
#
loop_
_entity.id
_entity.type
_entity.pdbx_description
1 polymer ?
#
loop_
_entity_poly.entity_id
_entity_poly.type
_entity_poly.pdbx_seq_one_letter_code
_entity_poly.pdbx_strand_id
1 'polypeptide(L)'
;CIQGPSYPSGDCQNATYDGEVLTWENLLPGSYNVTETDPGTQWAVNITGSPATVVSLETATANVTNSYGPGSLNVTKYIEWGDVTSFNSTFEICIQGPSYPSGDCQSATYDGEVLTWENLLPGSYNVTETDPGTQWAVNITGSPATVVSLETASANVTNTYGSCEGSIEILKLQECEQGCTPGYWKVPQHFEDWPAGYNTTDKVGSVFNFTALCVAPLENNTLLDALYYNGGSGELGAARILLRAAVAAVLNAVSLDVNYPRTVSNVVT
;
A
#
# COMPACT_ATOMS: atom_id res chain seq x y z
N CYS A 1 -27.04 20.74 39.43
CA CYS A 1 -28.40 21.01 38.89
C CYS A 1 -29.37 19.97 39.44
N ILE A 2 -30.64 20.34 39.56
CA ILE A 2 -31.73 19.40 39.85
C ILE A 2 -32.80 19.46 38.76
N GLN A 3 -33.43 18.32 38.44
CA GLN A 3 -34.57 18.24 37.53
C GLN A 3 -35.66 17.39 38.16
N GLY A 4 -36.90 17.91 38.22
CA GLY A 4 -38.03 17.22 38.86
C GLY A 4 -39.33 18.02 38.78
N PRO A 5 -40.36 17.68 39.58
CA PRO A 5 -41.69 18.29 39.50
C PRO A 5 -41.72 19.81 39.57
N SER A 6 -40.91 20.43 40.44
CA SER A 6 -40.82 21.90 40.52
C SER A 6 -40.02 22.53 39.39
N TYR A 7 -39.09 21.78 38.78
CA TYR A 7 -38.18 22.27 37.74
C TYR A 7 -38.11 21.26 36.58
N PRO A 8 -39.15 21.18 35.73
CA PRO A 8 -39.21 20.19 34.65
C PRO A 8 -38.08 20.37 33.63
N SER A 9 -37.61 21.61 33.44
CA SER A 9 -36.50 21.95 32.54
C SER A 9 -35.12 21.96 33.22
N GLY A 10 -35.08 21.63 34.52
CA GLY A 10 -33.88 21.73 35.34
C GLY A 10 -33.65 23.12 35.95
N ASP A 11 -32.94 23.16 37.07
CA ASP A 11 -32.45 24.38 37.72
C ASP A 11 -31.05 24.15 38.29
N CYS A 12 -30.17 25.15 38.21
CA CYS A 12 -28.75 25.02 38.54
C CYS A 12 -28.30 26.14 39.49
N GLN A 13 -27.52 25.76 40.49
CA GLN A 13 -26.78 26.65 41.36
C GLN A 13 -25.29 26.27 41.27
N ASN A 14 -24.39 27.21 41.56
CA ASN A 14 -22.95 26.99 41.54
C ASN A 14 -22.44 26.82 42.97
N ALA A 15 -21.67 25.77 43.21
CA ALA A 15 -20.79 25.69 44.37
C ALA A 15 -19.45 26.36 44.04
N THR A 16 -18.83 27.01 45.02
CA THR A 16 -17.61 27.81 44.89
C THR A 16 -16.48 27.33 45.79
N TYR A 17 -16.77 26.44 46.76
CA TYR A 17 -15.79 25.80 47.62
C TYR A 17 -16.23 24.40 48.05
N ASP A 18 -15.30 23.58 48.53
CA ASP A 18 -15.56 22.22 49.00
C ASP A 18 -16.42 22.21 50.28
N GLY A 19 -17.39 21.29 50.33
CA GLY A 19 -18.35 21.19 51.43
C GLY A 19 -19.49 22.23 51.41
N GLU A 20 -19.60 23.06 50.37
CA GLU A 20 -20.74 23.98 50.22
C GLU A 20 -22.06 23.20 50.03
N VAL A 21 -23.10 23.60 50.76
CA VAL A 21 -24.43 22.99 50.68
C VAL A 21 -25.35 23.87 49.83
N LEU A 22 -25.73 23.38 48.65
CA LEU A 22 -26.70 24.04 47.77
C LEU A 22 -28.11 23.62 48.16
N THR A 23 -29.01 24.58 48.35
CA THR A 23 -30.38 24.33 48.84
C THR A 23 -31.42 24.83 47.84
N TRP A 24 -32.43 23.99 47.58
CA TRP A 24 -33.62 24.35 46.84
C TRP A 24 -34.84 24.24 47.75
N GLU A 25 -35.48 25.38 48.00
CA GLU A 25 -36.60 25.49 48.94
C GLU A 25 -37.96 25.38 48.25
N ASN A 26 -39.00 25.04 49.01
CA ASN A 26 -40.39 24.96 48.56
C ASN A 26 -40.61 24.03 47.35
N LEU A 27 -39.89 22.90 47.33
CA LEU A 27 -40.04 21.87 46.31
C LEU A 27 -41.39 21.13 46.47
N LEU A 28 -42.02 20.81 45.35
CA LEU A 28 -43.17 19.91 45.32
C LEU A 28 -42.69 18.48 45.68
N PRO A 29 -43.48 17.67 46.40
CA PRO A 29 -43.13 16.28 46.63
C PRO A 29 -42.91 15.51 45.33
N GLY A 30 -41.88 14.67 45.30
CA GLY A 30 -41.54 13.83 44.15
C GLY A 30 -40.04 13.54 44.01
N SER A 31 -39.68 12.89 42.91
CA SER A 31 -38.32 12.47 42.61
C SER A 31 -37.58 13.54 41.81
N TYR A 32 -36.36 13.89 42.24
CA TYR A 32 -35.49 14.87 41.58
C TYR A 32 -34.16 14.23 41.17
N ASN A 33 -33.86 14.26 39.88
CA ASN A 33 -32.54 13.85 39.37
C ASN A 33 -31.52 14.95 39.68
N VAL A 34 -30.40 14.56 40.29
CA VAL A 34 -29.25 15.43 40.52
C VAL A 34 -28.19 15.15 39.47
N THR A 35 -27.72 16.22 38.83
CA THR A 35 -26.64 16.19 37.83
C THR A 35 -25.65 17.31 38.12
N GLU A 36 -24.41 17.17 37.67
CA GLU A 36 -23.42 18.23 37.68
C GLU A 36 -23.04 18.59 36.24
N THR A 37 -22.85 19.87 35.98
CA THR A 37 -22.24 20.32 34.71
C THR A 37 -20.79 19.87 34.71
N ASP A 38 -20.32 19.26 33.61
CA ASP A 38 -18.95 18.73 33.48
C ASP A 38 -17.90 19.71 34.07
N PRO A 39 -17.28 19.38 35.23
CA PRO A 39 -16.28 20.23 35.88
C PRO A 39 -14.94 20.28 35.13
N GLY A 40 -14.85 19.57 34.00
CA GLY A 40 -13.67 19.46 33.16
C GLY A 40 -13.06 18.08 33.27
N THR A 41 -12.32 17.70 32.22
CA THR A 41 -11.84 16.32 32.03
C THR A 41 -10.94 15.82 33.17
N GLN A 42 -10.32 16.70 33.94
CA GLN A 42 -9.39 16.37 35.04
C GLN A 42 -10.09 15.91 36.34
N TRP A 43 -11.43 15.91 36.36
CA TRP A 43 -12.23 15.64 37.53
C TRP A 43 -13.19 14.49 37.26
N ALA A 44 -13.20 13.50 38.16
CA ALA A 44 -14.24 12.48 38.19
C ALA A 44 -15.41 12.97 39.06
N VAL A 45 -16.63 12.92 38.51
CA VAL A 45 -17.86 13.27 39.21
C VAL A 45 -18.51 12.00 39.74
N ASN A 46 -18.76 11.93 41.04
CA ASN A 46 -19.57 10.88 41.65
C ASN A 46 -20.79 11.49 42.34
N ILE A 47 -22.00 11.03 41.98
CA ILE A 47 -23.26 11.50 42.57
C ILE A 47 -23.92 10.35 43.31
N THR A 48 -24.19 10.55 44.60
CA THR A 48 -24.88 9.59 45.46
C THR A 48 -26.18 10.17 45.99
N GLY A 49 -27.20 9.33 46.21
CA GLY A 49 -28.52 9.79 46.63
C GLY A 49 -29.37 10.41 45.50
N SER A 50 -28.93 10.27 44.24
CA SER A 50 -29.70 10.67 43.05
C SER A 50 -30.39 9.44 42.43
N PRO A 51 -31.68 9.52 42.07
CA PRO A 51 -32.58 10.64 42.34
C PRO A 51 -32.91 10.80 43.83
N ALA A 52 -33.01 12.05 44.28
CA ALA A 52 -33.44 12.40 45.63
C ALA A 52 -34.97 12.48 45.68
N THR A 53 -35.60 11.85 46.68
CA THR A 53 -37.07 11.86 46.83
C THR A 53 -37.49 12.86 47.90
N VAL A 54 -38.14 13.94 47.49
CA VAL A 54 -38.71 14.96 48.38
C VAL A 54 -40.11 14.54 48.82
N VAL A 55 -40.37 14.58 50.12
CA VAL A 55 -41.70 14.40 50.71
C VAL A 55 -42.09 15.64 51.51
N SER A 56 -43.38 15.78 51.83
CA SER A 56 -43.91 16.99 52.47
C SER A 56 -43.23 17.26 53.82
N LEU A 57 -42.74 18.50 54.00
CA LEU A 57 -42.10 18.98 55.23
C LEU A 57 -40.80 18.24 55.62
N GLU A 58 -40.18 17.49 54.71
CA GLU A 58 -38.90 16.83 54.92
C GLU A 58 -37.86 17.30 53.90
N THR A 59 -36.59 17.18 54.28
CA THR A 59 -35.45 17.50 53.43
C THR A 59 -34.85 16.22 52.86
N ALA A 60 -34.83 16.10 51.54
CA ALA A 60 -34.07 15.07 50.85
C ALA A 60 -32.61 15.52 50.65
N THR A 61 -31.66 14.58 50.66
CA THR A 61 -30.23 14.87 50.47
C THR A 61 -29.64 14.02 49.36
N ALA A 62 -28.67 14.60 48.66
CA ALA A 62 -27.81 13.94 47.69
C ALA A 62 -26.43 14.58 47.77
N ASN A 63 -25.38 13.81 47.51
CA ASN A 63 -24.01 14.29 47.57
C ASN A 63 -23.37 14.20 46.19
N VAL A 64 -22.67 15.25 45.80
CA VAL A 64 -21.83 15.32 44.60
C VAL A 64 -20.39 15.42 45.06
N THR A 65 -19.51 14.56 44.54
CA THR A 65 -18.09 14.53 44.89
C THR A 65 -17.25 14.63 43.63
N ASN A 66 -16.44 15.69 43.55
CA ASN A 66 -15.46 15.89 42.50
C ASN A 66 -14.09 15.40 42.96
N SER A 67 -13.51 14.43 42.26
CA SER A 67 -12.19 13.89 42.55
C SER A 67 -11.20 14.32 41.48
N TYR A 68 -10.18 15.09 41.88
CA TYR A 68 -9.08 15.44 40.98
C TYR A 68 -8.12 14.27 40.86
N GLY A 69 -7.81 13.85 39.63
CA GLY A 69 -6.76 12.88 39.43
C GLY A 69 -6.45 12.65 37.96
N PRO A 70 -5.18 12.75 37.57
CA PRO A 70 -4.80 12.35 36.22
C PRO A 70 -5.00 10.84 36.04
N GLY A 71 -5.27 10.42 34.81
CA GLY A 71 -5.31 9.00 34.45
C GLY A 71 -3.92 8.48 34.06
N SER A 72 -3.90 7.27 33.53
CA SER A 72 -2.70 6.67 32.95
C SER A 72 -3.02 5.85 31.70
N LEU A 73 -1.99 5.51 30.93
CA LEU A 73 -2.09 4.66 29.75
C LEU A 73 -0.99 3.61 29.78
N ASN A 74 -1.39 2.34 29.70
CA ASN A 74 -0.48 1.22 29.52
C ASN A 74 -0.51 0.75 28.07
N VAL A 75 0.64 0.72 27.40
CA VAL A 75 0.77 0.13 26.07
C VAL A 75 1.59 -1.15 26.16
N THR A 76 0.98 -2.27 25.79
CA THR A 76 1.68 -3.57 25.78
C THR A 76 2.28 -3.81 24.40
N LYS A 77 3.59 -4.12 24.37
CA LYS A 77 4.33 -4.51 23.18
C LYS A 77 4.29 -6.02 22.99
N TYR A 78 3.89 -6.48 21.81
CA TYR A 78 4.00 -7.87 21.39
C TYR A 78 4.97 -8.00 20.20
N ILE A 79 5.75 -9.08 20.18
CA ILE A 79 6.70 -9.39 19.11
C ILE A 79 6.44 -10.82 18.61
N GLU A 80 5.99 -10.92 17.37
CA GLU A 80 5.71 -12.19 16.68
C GLU A 80 6.86 -12.49 15.70
N TRP A 81 7.68 -13.49 16.02
CA TRP A 81 8.91 -13.78 15.26
C TRP A 81 8.73 -14.67 14.02
N GLY A 82 7.53 -15.20 13.77
CA GLY A 82 7.31 -16.21 12.73
C GLY A 82 8.19 -17.45 12.96
N ASP A 83 8.88 -17.91 11.91
CA ASP A 83 9.80 -19.06 11.96
C ASP A 83 11.25 -18.69 12.32
N VAL A 84 11.50 -17.44 12.72
CA VAL A 84 12.85 -16.93 13.00
C VAL A 84 13.16 -16.98 14.49
N THR A 85 14.40 -17.32 14.84
CA THR A 85 14.88 -17.23 16.23
C THR A 85 14.92 -15.76 16.66
N SER A 86 14.29 -15.44 17.80
CA SER A 86 14.28 -14.09 18.37
C SER A 86 15.68 -13.52 18.54
N PHE A 87 15.83 -12.24 18.26
CA PHE A 87 17.07 -11.48 18.48
C PHE A 87 16.78 -10.15 19.16
N ASN A 88 17.82 -9.53 19.74
CA ASN A 88 17.66 -8.24 20.40
C ASN A 88 17.16 -7.20 19.40
N SER A 89 16.00 -6.63 19.69
CA SER A 89 15.38 -5.56 18.91
C SER A 89 14.84 -4.51 19.88
N THR A 90 14.88 -3.25 19.47
CA THR A 90 14.33 -2.13 20.22
C THR A 90 13.29 -1.45 19.35
N PHE A 91 12.12 -1.21 19.92
CA PHE A 91 10.98 -0.60 19.24
C PHE A 91 10.56 0.67 20.00
N GLU A 92 10.40 1.78 19.30
CA GLU A 92 10.03 3.06 19.92
C GLU A 92 8.53 3.31 19.75
N ILE A 93 7.82 3.31 20.86
CA ILE A 93 6.37 3.54 20.93
C ILE A 93 6.12 4.95 21.46
N CYS A 94 5.28 5.70 20.76
CA CYS A 94 4.94 7.07 21.13
C CYS A 94 3.45 7.21 21.42
N ILE A 95 3.12 8.12 22.34
CA ILE A 95 1.77 8.61 22.54
C ILE A 95 1.69 10.10 22.19
N GLN A 96 0.58 10.53 21.59
CA GLN A 96 0.29 11.94 21.36
C GLN A 96 -1.12 12.25 21.86
N GLY A 97 -1.26 13.28 22.68
CA GLY A 97 -2.54 13.66 23.26
C GLY A 97 -2.45 14.90 24.14
N PRO A 98 -3.46 15.19 24.96
CA PRO A 98 -3.54 16.42 25.76
C PRO A 98 -2.30 16.71 26.63
N SER A 99 -1.74 15.69 27.30
CA SER A 99 -0.49 15.86 28.08
C SER A 99 0.76 16.06 27.22
N TYR A 100 0.77 15.50 26.00
CA TYR A 100 1.93 15.49 25.11
C TYR A 100 1.53 15.89 23.69
N PRO A 101 1.25 17.19 23.43
CA PRO A 101 0.82 17.65 22.12
C PRO A 101 1.86 17.40 21.02
N SER A 102 3.14 17.39 21.38
CA SER A 102 4.26 17.10 20.47
C SER A 102 4.64 15.61 20.42
N GLY A 103 3.94 14.74 21.15
CA GLY A 103 4.30 13.35 21.35
C GLY A 103 5.28 13.12 22.50
N ASP A 104 5.25 11.92 23.06
CA ASP A 104 6.23 11.40 24.03
C ASP A 104 6.46 9.91 23.75
N CYS A 105 7.72 9.47 23.76
CA CYS A 105 8.11 8.14 23.28
C CYS A 105 8.89 7.36 24.34
N GLN A 106 8.64 6.05 24.40
CA GLN A 106 9.37 5.09 25.22
C GLN A 106 9.80 3.90 24.34
N SER A 107 10.88 3.22 24.74
CA SER A 107 11.41 2.07 24.02
C SER A 107 10.99 0.76 24.69
N ALA A 108 10.49 -0.19 23.90
CA ALA A 108 10.29 -1.58 24.29
C ALA A 108 11.39 -2.48 23.68
N THR A 109 11.85 -3.47 24.44
CA THR A 109 13.01 -4.32 24.14
C THR A 109 12.72 -5.81 24.21
N TYR A 110 11.57 -6.21 24.74
CA TYR A 110 11.15 -7.61 24.80
C TYR A 110 9.64 -7.77 24.59
N ASP A 111 9.24 -9.01 24.27
CA ASP A 111 7.84 -9.38 24.05
C ASP A 111 7.03 -9.35 25.36
N GLY A 112 5.84 -8.77 25.31
CA GLY A 112 4.97 -8.54 26.46
C GLY A 112 5.35 -7.35 27.33
N GLU A 113 6.33 -6.53 26.95
CA GLU A 113 6.73 -5.35 27.72
C GLU A 113 5.59 -4.32 27.81
N VAL A 114 5.33 -3.82 29.02
CA VAL A 114 4.28 -2.81 29.27
C VAL A 114 4.93 -1.45 29.49
N LEU A 115 4.72 -0.55 28.55
CA LEU A 115 5.13 0.85 28.64
C LEU A 115 4.02 1.66 29.32
N THR A 116 4.37 2.43 30.34
CA THR A 116 3.40 3.15 31.19
C THR A 116 3.63 4.66 31.07
N TRP A 117 2.55 5.38 30.74
CA TRP A 117 2.48 6.84 30.88
C TRP A 117 1.53 7.18 32.01
N GLU A 118 2.09 7.72 33.09
CA GLU A 118 1.34 8.17 34.26
C GLU A 118 1.02 9.66 34.19
N ASN A 119 0.12 10.10 35.07
CA ASN A 119 -0.23 11.50 35.25
C ASN A 119 -0.74 12.18 33.96
N LEU A 120 -1.48 11.42 33.16
CA LEU A 120 -2.08 11.89 31.93
C LEU A 120 -3.34 12.71 32.19
N LEU A 121 -3.45 13.85 31.50
CA LEU A 121 -4.69 14.61 31.42
C LEU A 121 -5.74 13.73 30.74
N PRO A 122 -6.96 13.59 31.29
CA PRO A 122 -7.96 12.77 30.65
C PRO A 122 -8.33 13.30 29.26
N GLY A 123 -8.51 12.38 28.32
CA GLY A 123 -8.72 12.66 26.90
C GLY A 123 -8.25 11.53 26.00
N SER A 124 -8.27 11.79 24.69
CA SER A 124 -7.88 10.83 23.65
C SER A 124 -6.38 10.90 23.35
N TYR A 125 -5.69 9.77 23.41
CA TYR A 125 -4.27 9.62 23.09
C TYR A 125 -4.07 8.70 21.89
N ASN A 126 -3.46 9.20 20.82
CA ASN A 126 -3.02 8.38 19.70
C ASN A 126 -1.76 7.62 20.10
N VAL A 127 -1.76 6.31 19.93
CA VAL A 127 -0.58 5.45 20.04
C VAL A 127 -0.01 5.20 18.65
N THR A 128 1.29 5.40 18.48
CA THR A 128 2.04 5.18 17.24
C THR A 128 3.35 4.45 17.54
N GLU A 129 3.97 3.89 16.52
CA GLU A 129 5.32 3.33 16.59
C GLU A 129 6.20 3.97 15.51
N THR A 130 7.43 4.33 15.87
CA THR A 130 8.44 4.77 14.90
C THR A 130 8.77 3.61 13.96
N ASP A 131 8.79 3.86 12.65
CA ASP A 131 8.98 2.83 11.61
C ASP A 131 10.14 1.87 11.96
N PRO A 132 9.82 0.60 12.30
CA PRO A 132 10.81 -0.39 12.70
C PRO A 132 11.58 -1.00 11.51
N GLY A 133 11.24 -0.61 10.28
CA GLY A 133 11.87 -1.07 9.05
C GLY A 133 11.03 -2.11 8.29
N THR A 134 11.40 -2.34 7.03
CA THR A 134 10.59 -3.08 6.04
C THR A 134 10.38 -4.57 6.33
N GLN A 135 11.07 -5.14 7.32
CA GLN A 135 10.94 -6.54 7.72
C GLN A 135 9.84 -6.77 8.76
N TRP A 136 9.24 -5.69 9.29
CA TRP A 136 8.26 -5.71 10.35
C TRP A 136 6.91 -5.18 9.86
N ALA A 137 5.84 -5.94 10.06
CA ALA A 137 4.49 -5.36 10.07
C ALA A 137 4.19 -4.81 11.46
N VAL A 138 3.54 -3.65 11.50
CA VAL A 138 3.06 -3.01 12.73
C VAL A 138 1.53 -3.07 12.76
N ASN A 139 0.97 -3.60 13.85
CA ASN A 139 -0.46 -3.57 14.13
C ASN A 139 -0.72 -2.91 15.48
N ILE A 140 -1.55 -1.88 15.51
CA ILE A 140 -1.89 -1.13 16.73
C ILE A 140 -3.39 -1.29 17.01
N THR A 141 -3.73 -1.69 18.23
CA THR A 141 -5.13 -1.84 18.69
C THR A 141 -5.35 -1.04 19.97
N GLY A 142 -6.59 -0.57 20.19
CA GLY A 142 -6.90 0.33 21.31
C GLY A 142 -6.41 1.77 21.13
N SER A 143 -6.00 2.15 19.91
CA SER A 143 -5.63 3.51 19.53
C SER A 143 -6.72 4.14 18.64
N PRO A 144 -7.17 5.39 18.91
CA PRO A 144 -6.82 6.18 20.09
C PRO A 144 -7.33 5.57 21.40
N ALA A 145 -6.51 5.67 22.45
CA ALA A 145 -6.88 5.25 23.80
C ALA A 145 -7.55 6.42 24.53
N THR A 146 -8.70 6.17 25.17
CA THR A 146 -9.39 7.18 25.99
C THR A 146 -8.95 7.06 27.44
N VAL A 147 -8.16 8.02 27.91
CA VAL A 147 -7.76 8.14 29.31
C VAL A 147 -8.84 8.87 30.08
N VAL A 148 -9.32 8.26 31.17
CA VAL A 148 -10.30 8.83 32.10
C VAL A 148 -9.58 9.17 33.41
N SER A 149 -10.09 10.16 34.14
CA SER A 149 -9.55 10.55 35.46
C SER A 149 -9.48 9.34 36.39
N LEU A 150 -8.35 9.15 37.08
CA LEU A 150 -8.09 8.08 38.05
C LEU A 150 -8.17 6.64 37.50
N GLU A 151 -8.24 6.48 36.17
CA GLU A 151 -8.28 5.18 35.51
C GLU A 151 -7.05 4.96 34.62
N THR A 152 -6.77 3.70 34.34
CA THR A 152 -5.71 3.28 33.41
C THR A 152 -6.34 2.77 32.12
N ALA A 153 -6.12 3.48 31.03
CA ALA A 153 -6.43 3.04 29.69
C ALA A 153 -5.39 2.01 29.20
N SER A 154 -5.74 1.24 28.17
CA SER A 154 -4.82 0.28 27.57
C SER A 154 -4.85 0.30 26.04
N ALA A 155 -3.71 0.00 25.44
CA ALA A 155 -3.55 -0.25 24.01
C ALA A 155 -2.48 -1.31 23.79
N ASN A 156 -2.44 -1.90 22.59
CA ASN A 156 -1.44 -2.89 22.23
C ASN A 156 -0.76 -2.51 20.91
N VAL A 157 0.55 -2.71 20.85
CA VAL A 157 1.35 -2.62 19.62
C VAL A 157 1.96 -3.99 19.36
N THR A 158 1.71 -4.56 18.19
CA THR A 158 2.21 -5.88 17.78
C THR A 158 3.11 -5.74 16.56
N ASN A 159 4.30 -6.33 16.64
CA ASN A 159 5.24 -6.36 15.51
C ASN A 159 5.43 -7.78 15.04
N THR A 160 5.11 -8.02 13.78
CA THR A 160 5.26 -9.33 13.15
C THR A 160 6.46 -9.31 12.22
N TYR A 161 7.45 -10.15 12.50
CA TYR A 161 8.65 -10.31 11.69
C TYR A 161 8.36 -11.18 10.47
N GLY A 162 8.77 -10.73 9.28
CA GLY A 162 8.72 -11.55 8.06
C GLY A 162 7.59 -11.25 7.08
N SER A 163 6.85 -10.15 7.24
CA SER A 163 5.76 -9.80 6.32
C SER A 163 6.21 -8.81 5.23
N CYS A 164 6.89 -9.31 4.20
CA CYS A 164 6.96 -8.72 2.85
C CYS A 164 7.51 -9.75 1.83
N GLU A 165 7.06 -11.02 1.89
CA GLU A 165 7.39 -11.97 0.82
C GLU A 165 6.46 -11.75 -0.38
N GLY A 166 6.97 -11.06 -1.40
CA GLY A 166 6.45 -11.14 -2.76
C GLY A 166 7.32 -12.09 -3.58
N SER A 167 6.70 -12.98 -4.36
CA SER A 167 7.40 -13.81 -5.34
C SER A 167 7.30 -13.19 -6.74
N ILE A 168 8.41 -13.13 -7.48
CA ILE A 168 8.41 -12.85 -8.91
C ILE A 168 8.69 -14.15 -9.67
N GLU A 169 7.80 -14.53 -10.56
CA GLU A 169 8.06 -15.59 -11.54
C GLU A 169 8.49 -14.92 -12.85
N ILE A 170 9.77 -15.08 -13.23
CA ILE A 170 10.27 -14.66 -14.54
C ILE A 170 10.40 -15.89 -15.44
N LEU A 171 9.52 -16.00 -16.43
CA LEU A 171 9.70 -16.93 -17.54
C LEU A 171 10.66 -16.31 -18.56
N LYS A 172 11.89 -16.83 -18.64
CA LYS A 172 12.81 -16.51 -19.75
C LYS A 172 12.55 -17.48 -20.90
N LEU A 173 11.84 -17.01 -21.92
CA LEU A 173 11.74 -17.73 -23.19
C LEU A 173 12.99 -17.44 -24.03
N GLN A 174 13.69 -18.49 -24.44
CA GLN A 174 14.70 -18.41 -25.49
C GLN A 174 14.03 -18.90 -26.78
N GLU A 175 13.79 -17.99 -27.72
CA GLU A 175 13.30 -18.38 -29.03
C GLU A 175 14.47 -18.89 -29.88
N CYS A 176 14.23 -19.97 -30.62
CA CYS A 176 15.14 -20.42 -31.66
C CYS A 176 14.99 -19.49 -32.86
N GLU A 177 16.10 -18.97 -33.38
CA GLU A 177 16.12 -18.23 -34.64
C GLU A 177 15.63 -19.16 -35.77
N GLN A 178 14.69 -18.70 -36.58
CA GLN A 178 14.08 -19.45 -37.67
C GLN A 178 14.40 -18.79 -39.01
N GLY A 179 14.36 -19.58 -40.08
CA GLY A 179 14.48 -19.08 -41.45
C GLY A 179 14.17 -20.15 -42.48
N CYS A 180 13.30 -19.82 -43.43
CA CYS A 180 13.06 -20.64 -44.62
C CYS A 180 14.24 -20.53 -45.59
N THR A 181 14.65 -21.67 -46.15
CA THR A 181 15.76 -21.72 -47.11
C THR A 181 15.38 -21.08 -48.45
N PRO A 182 16.33 -20.67 -49.30
CA PRO A 182 16.03 -20.25 -50.67
C PRO A 182 15.22 -21.29 -51.49
N GLY A 183 15.31 -22.56 -51.11
CA GLY A 183 14.54 -23.64 -51.74
C GLY A 183 13.04 -23.59 -51.42
N TYR A 184 12.68 -23.15 -50.21
CA TYR A 184 11.29 -22.95 -49.80
C TYR A 184 10.65 -21.84 -50.64
N TRP A 185 11.29 -20.68 -50.69
CA TRP A 185 10.74 -19.48 -51.33
C TRP A 185 10.56 -19.57 -52.86
N LYS A 186 11.29 -20.47 -53.53
CA LYS A 186 11.33 -20.51 -55.01
C LYS A 186 10.33 -21.45 -55.67
N VAL A 187 9.68 -22.32 -54.89
CA VAL A 187 8.77 -23.33 -55.46
C VAL A 187 7.35 -22.77 -55.53
N PRO A 188 6.59 -23.02 -56.61
CA PRO A 188 5.26 -22.42 -56.81
C PRO A 188 4.26 -22.67 -55.67
N GLN A 189 4.38 -23.82 -54.98
CA GLN A 189 3.54 -24.19 -53.85
C GLN A 189 3.64 -23.22 -52.64
N HIS A 190 4.71 -22.41 -52.55
CA HIS A 190 4.96 -21.46 -51.46
C HIS A 190 4.91 -20.00 -51.92
N PHE A 191 4.40 -19.71 -53.12
CA PHE A 191 4.31 -18.32 -53.60
C PHE A 191 3.28 -17.50 -52.81
N GLU A 192 2.25 -18.13 -52.27
CA GLU A 192 1.27 -17.50 -51.38
C GLU A 192 1.87 -17.14 -50.00
N ASP A 193 3.02 -17.72 -49.65
CA ASP A 193 3.70 -17.42 -48.39
C ASP A 193 4.60 -16.18 -48.49
N TRP A 194 4.76 -15.59 -49.69
CA TRP A 194 5.57 -14.39 -49.86
C TRP A 194 4.95 -13.22 -49.08
N PRO A 195 5.72 -12.53 -48.23
CA PRO A 195 5.19 -11.49 -47.37
C PRO A 195 4.69 -10.29 -48.18
N ALA A 196 3.68 -9.61 -47.65
CA ALA A 196 3.11 -8.42 -48.27
C ALA A 196 4.21 -7.39 -48.61
N GLY A 197 4.16 -6.87 -49.85
CA GLY A 197 5.15 -5.92 -50.37
C GLY A 197 6.25 -6.55 -51.24
N TYR A 198 6.27 -7.89 -51.38
CA TYR A 198 7.17 -8.59 -52.29
C TYR A 198 6.40 -9.54 -53.21
N ASN A 199 6.72 -9.50 -54.50
CA ASN A 199 6.19 -10.40 -55.53
C ASN A 199 7.33 -11.13 -56.23
N THR A 200 7.02 -12.32 -56.75
CA THR A 200 7.97 -13.14 -57.50
C THR A 200 8.55 -12.44 -58.73
N THR A 201 7.84 -11.44 -59.26
CA THR A 201 8.23 -10.63 -60.43
C THR A 201 9.02 -9.36 -60.11
N ASP A 202 9.12 -8.98 -58.84
CA ASP A 202 9.81 -7.76 -58.43
C ASP A 202 11.29 -7.83 -58.83
N LYS A 203 11.87 -6.69 -59.18
CA LYS A 203 13.25 -6.65 -59.68
C LYS A 203 14.23 -6.64 -58.53
N VAL A 204 15.35 -7.36 -58.68
CA VAL A 204 16.41 -7.35 -57.67
C VAL A 204 16.90 -5.91 -57.41
N GLY A 205 17.01 -5.10 -58.46
CA GLY A 205 17.38 -3.67 -58.34
C GLY A 205 16.39 -2.78 -57.60
N SER A 206 15.15 -3.23 -57.43
CA SER A 206 14.17 -2.49 -56.61
C SER A 206 14.34 -2.73 -55.11
N VAL A 207 15.08 -3.77 -54.73
CA VAL A 207 15.28 -4.19 -53.32
C VAL A 207 16.73 -3.99 -52.87
N PHE A 208 17.70 -4.27 -53.75
CA PHE A 208 19.13 -4.19 -53.45
C PHE A 208 19.79 -3.11 -54.29
N ASN A 209 20.72 -2.36 -53.68
CA ASN A 209 21.46 -1.31 -54.37
C ASN A 209 22.67 -1.89 -55.11
N PHE A 210 22.78 -1.63 -56.42
CA PHE A 210 23.89 -2.08 -57.26
C PHE A 210 24.83 -0.91 -57.56
N THR A 211 25.99 -0.87 -56.91
CA THR A 211 27.01 0.18 -57.13
C THR A 211 28.14 -0.24 -58.08
N ALA A 212 28.31 -1.55 -58.32
CA ALA A 212 29.37 -2.09 -59.17
C ALA A 212 28.87 -2.47 -60.57
N LEU A 213 29.53 -1.96 -61.61
CA LEU A 213 29.18 -2.21 -63.02
C LEU A 213 29.26 -3.70 -63.40
N CYS A 214 30.11 -4.48 -62.73
CA CYS A 214 30.29 -5.91 -63.01
C CYS A 214 29.08 -6.78 -62.62
N VAL A 215 28.14 -6.25 -61.82
CA VAL A 215 26.92 -6.95 -61.38
C VAL A 215 25.63 -6.31 -61.88
N ALA A 216 25.73 -5.17 -62.58
CA ALA A 216 24.60 -4.46 -63.19
C ALA A 216 23.64 -5.35 -64.01
N PRO A 217 24.10 -6.40 -64.74
CA PRO A 217 23.18 -7.28 -65.47
C PRO A 217 22.15 -8.01 -64.58
N LEU A 218 22.41 -8.17 -63.28
CA LEU A 218 21.53 -8.88 -62.34
C LEU A 218 20.37 -8.01 -61.84
N GLU A 219 20.47 -6.68 -61.97
CA GLU A 219 19.50 -5.70 -61.47
C GLU A 219 18.09 -5.94 -62.05
N ASN A 220 18.04 -6.31 -63.33
CA ASN A 220 16.81 -6.54 -64.09
C ASN A 220 16.22 -7.95 -63.94
N ASN A 221 16.91 -8.84 -63.24
CA ASN A 221 16.37 -10.16 -62.92
C ASN A 221 15.30 -10.03 -61.83
N THR A 222 14.38 -10.98 -61.76
CA THR A 222 13.35 -10.98 -60.72
C THR A 222 13.90 -11.53 -59.40
N LEU A 223 13.24 -11.26 -58.29
CA LEU A 223 13.54 -11.90 -57.00
C LEU A 223 13.44 -13.43 -57.10
N LEU A 224 12.47 -13.94 -57.88
CA LEU A 224 12.36 -15.38 -58.13
C LEU A 224 13.56 -15.90 -58.93
N ASP A 225 13.98 -15.21 -59.99
CA ASP A 225 15.18 -15.58 -60.77
C ASP A 225 16.41 -15.68 -59.86
N ALA A 226 16.55 -14.75 -58.92
CA ALA A 226 17.65 -14.73 -57.98
C ALA A 226 17.68 -15.94 -57.04
N LEU A 227 16.52 -16.44 -56.61
CA LEU A 227 16.43 -17.67 -55.82
C LEU A 227 16.86 -18.93 -56.61
N TYR A 228 16.78 -18.88 -57.95
CA TYR A 228 17.23 -19.95 -58.85
C TYR A 228 18.73 -19.89 -59.21
N TYR A 229 19.47 -18.88 -58.77
CA TYR A 229 20.89 -18.77 -59.10
C TYR A 229 21.72 -19.95 -58.59
N ASN A 230 22.63 -20.42 -59.45
CA ASN A 230 23.57 -21.52 -59.17
C ASN A 230 25.01 -21.03 -58.96
N GLY A 231 25.22 -19.71 -58.85
CA GLY A 231 26.55 -19.11 -58.72
C GLY A 231 27.36 -19.10 -60.02
N GLY A 232 28.67 -19.33 -59.93
CA GLY A 232 29.60 -19.39 -61.06
C GLY A 232 30.99 -18.84 -60.70
N SER A 233 31.91 -18.82 -61.66
CA SER A 233 33.25 -18.24 -61.50
C SER A 233 33.22 -16.71 -61.56
N GLY A 234 34.15 -16.07 -60.85
CA GLY A 234 34.33 -14.62 -60.87
C GLY A 234 33.27 -13.84 -60.09
N GLU A 235 33.36 -12.51 -60.13
CA GLU A 235 32.55 -11.59 -59.33
C GLU A 235 31.05 -11.73 -59.59
N LEU A 236 30.63 -11.89 -60.85
CA LEU A 236 29.23 -12.09 -61.22
C LEU A 236 28.68 -13.42 -60.65
N GLY A 237 29.51 -14.46 -60.59
CA GLY A 237 29.14 -15.75 -60.00
C GLY A 237 29.01 -15.68 -58.48
N ALA A 238 29.93 -14.97 -57.81
CA ALA A 238 29.85 -14.70 -56.37
C ALA A 238 28.62 -13.86 -56.01
N ALA A 239 28.34 -12.81 -56.80
CA ALA A 239 27.16 -11.97 -56.62
C ALA A 239 25.84 -12.75 -56.74
N ARG A 240 25.77 -13.71 -57.67
CA ARG A 240 24.63 -14.62 -57.79
C ARG A 240 24.42 -15.49 -56.54
N ILE A 241 25.49 -15.95 -55.88
CA ILE A 241 25.38 -16.71 -54.63
C ILE A 241 24.86 -15.81 -53.51
N LEU A 242 25.42 -14.60 -53.40
CA LEU A 242 25.04 -13.65 -52.37
C LEU A 242 23.58 -13.21 -52.52
N LEU A 243 23.15 -12.84 -53.73
CA LEU A 243 21.77 -12.44 -54.00
C LEU A 243 20.78 -13.56 -53.72
N ARG A 244 21.12 -14.82 -54.03
CA ARG A 244 20.25 -15.95 -53.69
C ARG A 244 20.00 -16.07 -52.18
N ALA A 245 21.04 -15.87 -51.37
CA ALA A 245 20.91 -15.88 -49.92
C ALA A 245 20.20 -14.61 -49.40
N ALA A 246 20.52 -13.45 -49.96
CA ALA A 246 19.96 -12.16 -49.57
C ALA A 246 18.46 -12.06 -49.84
N VAL A 247 17.98 -12.56 -50.99
CA VAL A 247 16.53 -12.59 -51.27
C VAL A 247 15.79 -13.46 -50.26
N ALA A 248 16.29 -14.66 -49.94
CA ALA A 248 15.68 -15.49 -48.90
C ALA A 248 15.72 -14.83 -47.52
N ALA A 249 16.82 -14.13 -47.20
CA ALA A 249 16.95 -13.37 -45.96
C ALA A 249 15.94 -12.22 -45.85
N VAL A 250 15.70 -11.47 -46.94
CA VAL A 250 14.66 -10.43 -46.96
C VAL A 250 13.28 -11.02 -46.76
N LEU A 251 12.93 -12.11 -47.46
CA LEU A 251 11.62 -12.75 -47.31
C LEU A 251 11.42 -13.27 -45.88
N ASN A 252 12.44 -13.88 -45.27
CA ASN A 252 12.39 -14.29 -43.86
C ASN A 252 12.27 -13.09 -42.90
N ALA A 253 12.98 -11.99 -43.15
CA ALA A 253 12.99 -10.80 -42.30
C ALA A 253 11.64 -10.06 -42.24
N VAL A 254 10.77 -10.25 -43.23
CA VAL A 254 9.46 -9.58 -43.35
C VAL A 254 8.31 -10.52 -42.98
N SER A 255 8.55 -11.84 -43.03
CA SER A 255 7.53 -12.84 -42.74
C SER A 255 7.16 -12.82 -41.26
N LEU A 256 5.87 -12.57 -40.98
CA LEU A 256 5.36 -12.47 -39.61
C LEU A 256 5.44 -13.79 -38.83
N ASP A 257 5.46 -14.91 -39.56
CA ASP A 257 5.51 -16.26 -38.99
C ASP A 257 6.92 -16.85 -38.95
N VAL A 258 7.95 -16.04 -39.23
CA VAL A 258 9.36 -16.46 -39.20
C VAL A 258 10.13 -15.59 -38.22
N ASN A 259 10.64 -16.20 -37.15
CA ASN A 259 11.50 -15.51 -36.19
C ASN A 259 12.94 -15.33 -36.71
N TYR A 260 13.11 -14.46 -37.71
CA TYR A 260 14.39 -14.25 -38.38
C TYR A 260 15.26 -13.22 -37.65
N PRO A 261 16.56 -13.48 -37.39
CA PRO A 261 17.41 -12.64 -36.54
C PRO A 261 17.90 -11.34 -37.19
N ARG A 262 17.50 -11.04 -38.43
CA ARG A 262 17.91 -9.85 -39.17
C ARG A 262 16.69 -9.10 -39.67
N THR A 263 16.73 -7.78 -39.62
CA THR A 263 15.73 -6.93 -40.26
C THR A 263 16.04 -6.78 -41.76
N VAL A 264 15.06 -6.36 -42.57
CA VAL A 264 15.30 -6.00 -43.99
C VAL A 264 16.45 -5.02 -44.13
N SER A 265 16.50 -4.00 -43.27
CA SER A 265 17.57 -2.99 -43.27
C SER A 265 18.95 -3.55 -42.94
N ASN A 266 19.06 -4.72 -42.30
CA ASN A 266 20.35 -5.40 -42.11
C ASN A 266 20.79 -6.20 -43.35
N VAL A 267 19.88 -6.48 -44.29
CA VAL A 267 20.10 -7.35 -45.45
C VAL A 267 20.26 -6.57 -46.75
N VAL A 268 19.57 -5.43 -46.90
CA VAL A 268 19.52 -4.66 -48.18
C VAL A 268 20.56 -3.54 -48.30
N THR A 269 21.36 -3.31 -47.25
CA THR A 269 22.47 -2.33 -47.23
C THR A 269 23.72 -2.86 -47.89
#